data_AF-A0AAF0EWV4-F1
#
_entry.id   AF-A0AAF0EWV4-F1
#
_cell.length_a   1.000
_cell.length_b   1.000
_cell.length_c   1.000
_cell.angle_alpha   90.00
_cell.angle_beta   90.00
_cell.angle_gamma   90.00
#
_symmetry.space_group_name_H-M   'P 1'
#
loop_
_entity.id
_entity.type
_entity.pdbx_description
1 polymer ?
#
loop_
_entity_poly.entity_id
_entity_poly.type
_entity_poly.pdbx_seq_one_letter_code
_entity_poly.pdbx_strand_id
1 'polypeptide(L)'
;MYTCERCARPIALSDGVAGRKKQCIGADTSTDANGNTDAEPGVAGPSSETNLDVDARLAYVGSTEIRTALARLVDVPTAGPSPKQRRMYSLFDALSSAPGQPPIDHPLCERCAKTVIAQLTEETVGLKRDRDMLTAAADAAERPAPCTADDTLTEYRRAMDELCALDDARDALGNAEKELATQEAALDREERDAYHAFTDVSLRVDQLENRLASISAKESLAKETCGRLGTTDAYADAFEIDIGRTHATINGLRLGRHGREAVGWDELNAALGQMALLVDVLARRMGVVFDDYRIIPHGSTSRVERLQPEPASYELEWHIGRLLHSRRFDHAVVGVLTCVKQLADHATRRDETLQLPYTIDRDCIGGALIRLQFSQPEVWTRAMSHLLATVGDDTSMPITQSGHPGQDHTRDPCPWVILNDFGGAFAMGCIGGTIWHGIKGARNSPRGERFLGSVSAIKARAPVLGGNFGVWGGLFTSFDCTVKSVRQKEDPWNAIIAGFFTGSTLAIRGGPKTAFGAGVMCGILLGVFEGVGVLMQRLLAENNKPVAPIIPEAPALPSK
;
A
#
# COMPACT_ATOMS: atom_id res chain seq x y z
N MET A 1 -95.19 -18.17 -41.67
CA MET A 1 -95.21 -19.66 -41.66
C MET A 1 -95.77 -20.13 -43.00
N TYR A 2 -95.26 -21.22 -43.57
CA TYR A 2 -95.57 -21.64 -44.95
C TYR A 2 -96.07 -23.08 -45.00
N THR A 3 -97.23 -23.28 -45.60
CA THR A 3 -97.80 -24.60 -45.88
C THR A 3 -98.52 -24.58 -47.23
N CYS A 4 -98.04 -25.40 -48.18
CA CYS A 4 -98.87 -25.92 -49.25
C CYS A 4 -98.38 -27.32 -49.67
N GLU A 5 -99.22 -27.97 -50.47
CA GLU A 5 -99.11 -29.21 -51.26
C GLU A 5 -100.56 -29.68 -51.34
N ARG A 6 -101.09 -30.09 -50.17
CA ARG A 6 -102.45 -30.62 -49.95
C ARG A 6 -103.20 -29.88 -48.82
N CYS A 7 -102.57 -28.93 -48.14
CA CYS A 7 -102.73 -28.73 -46.70
C CYS A 7 -103.67 -27.61 -46.20
N ALA A 8 -104.58 -27.10 -47.03
CA ALA A 8 -105.51 -26.02 -46.66
C ALA A 8 -104.89 -24.69 -46.15
N ARG A 9 -103.70 -24.30 -46.65
CA ARG A 9 -103.11 -22.93 -46.66
C ARG A 9 -103.04 -22.20 -45.30
N PRO A 10 -101.82 -21.85 -44.85
CA PRO A 10 -101.36 -20.49 -45.17
C PRO A 10 -99.95 -20.42 -45.77
N ILE A 11 -99.72 -19.44 -46.64
CA ILE A 11 -98.41 -18.96 -47.12
C ILE A 11 -98.47 -17.43 -47.07
N ALA A 12 -97.51 -16.79 -46.39
CA ALA A 12 -97.44 -15.34 -46.21
C ALA A 12 -95.98 -14.86 -46.22
N LEU A 13 -95.41 -14.65 -47.42
CA LEU A 13 -94.00 -14.28 -47.58
C LEU A 13 -93.83 -12.76 -47.57
N SER A 14 -93.48 -12.21 -46.41
CA SER A 14 -92.30 -11.34 -46.28
C SER A 14 -92.13 -10.92 -44.82
N ASP A 15 -90.87 -10.81 -44.40
CA ASP A 15 -90.43 -9.99 -43.26
C ASP A 15 -88.96 -9.65 -43.55
N GLY A 16 -88.77 -8.58 -44.33
CA GLY A 16 -87.46 -8.18 -44.85
C GLY A 16 -86.69 -7.25 -43.90
N VAL A 17 -85.41 -7.04 -44.22
CA VAL A 17 -84.61 -5.84 -43.85
C VAL A 17 -84.77 -5.35 -42.39
N ALA A 18 -84.63 -6.27 -41.42
CA ALA A 18 -84.77 -5.96 -39.99
C ALA A 18 -83.59 -6.50 -39.14
N GLY A 19 -82.34 -6.11 -39.47
CA GLY A 19 -81.13 -6.76 -38.91
C GLY A 19 -80.04 -5.91 -38.23
N ARG A 20 -79.89 -4.63 -38.60
CA ARG A 20 -79.04 -3.55 -38.00
C ARG A 20 -79.14 -2.34 -38.95
N LYS A 21 -79.61 -1.14 -38.57
CA LYS A 21 -79.16 -0.18 -37.53
C LYS A 21 -77.68 0.24 -37.66
N LYS A 22 -77.53 1.53 -38.04
CA LYS A 22 -76.50 2.53 -37.72
C LYS A 22 -75.43 2.07 -36.70
N GLN A 23 -74.16 2.42 -36.87
CA GLN A 23 -73.70 3.81 -36.70
C GLN A 23 -72.39 4.09 -37.46
N CYS A 24 -72.29 5.24 -38.14
CA CYS A 24 -71.02 5.80 -38.57
C CYS A 24 -70.58 6.87 -37.55
N ILE A 25 -69.45 6.64 -36.90
CA ILE A 25 -68.64 7.62 -36.16
C ILE A 25 -67.21 7.15 -36.45
N GLY A 26 -66.25 7.97 -36.87
CA GLY A 26 -66.20 9.43 -36.81
C GLY A 26 -64.87 9.76 -36.15
N ALA A 27 -63.90 10.25 -36.91
CA ALA A 27 -62.63 10.68 -36.36
C ALA A 27 -62.81 12.05 -35.71
N ASP A 28 -62.33 12.22 -34.49
CA ASP A 28 -62.13 13.52 -33.88
C ASP A 28 -60.73 13.58 -33.26
N THR A 29 -60.04 14.68 -33.55
CA THR A 29 -58.69 14.97 -33.10
C THR A 29 -58.71 15.98 -31.95
N SER A 30 -58.11 15.63 -30.82
CA SER A 30 -57.48 16.57 -29.89
C SER A 30 -56.33 15.83 -29.20
N THR A 31 -55.07 16.25 -29.26
CA THR A 31 -54.48 17.54 -28.88
C THR A 31 -54.91 18.00 -27.49
N ASP A 32 -54.10 17.67 -26.49
CA ASP A 32 -53.73 18.65 -25.47
C ASP A 32 -52.26 18.42 -25.09
N ALA A 33 -51.55 19.50 -24.80
CA ALA A 33 -50.12 19.47 -24.52
C ALA A 33 -49.78 20.43 -23.37
N ASN A 34 -49.21 19.89 -22.29
CA ASN A 34 -48.18 20.51 -21.42
C ASN A 34 -47.93 19.65 -20.17
N GLY A 35 -46.73 19.78 -19.59
CA GLY A 35 -46.40 19.14 -18.29
C GLY A 35 -44.94 18.68 -18.20
N ASN A 36 -43.98 19.61 -18.30
CA ASN A 36 -42.55 19.29 -18.17
C ASN A 36 -42.11 19.11 -16.69
N THR A 37 -40.87 18.65 -16.51
CA THR A 37 -39.95 18.69 -15.35
C THR A 37 -39.68 17.40 -14.57
N ASP A 38 -38.58 16.75 -14.95
CA ASP A 38 -37.36 16.51 -14.14
C ASP A 38 -37.45 15.87 -12.74
N ALA A 39 -36.94 14.62 -12.60
CA ALA A 39 -35.89 14.24 -11.63
C ALA A 39 -35.49 12.75 -11.70
N GLU A 40 -34.20 12.47 -11.86
CA GLU A 40 -33.55 11.17 -11.54
C GLU A 40 -32.96 11.20 -10.10
N PRO A 41 -32.42 10.10 -9.49
CA PRO A 41 -31.87 8.87 -10.09
C PRO A 41 -32.31 7.52 -9.48
N GLY A 42 -31.90 6.40 -10.09
CA GLY A 42 -32.23 5.02 -9.68
C GLY A 42 -31.08 4.18 -9.08
N VAL A 43 -31.34 2.88 -8.87
CA VAL A 43 -30.35 1.85 -8.45
C VAL A 43 -30.60 0.52 -9.21
N ALA A 44 -29.52 -0.21 -9.49
CA ALA A 44 -29.41 -1.26 -10.52
C ALA A 44 -30.08 -2.64 -10.27
N GLY A 45 -30.71 -3.15 -11.35
CA GLY A 45 -30.49 -4.49 -11.95
C GLY A 45 -30.93 -5.77 -11.19
N PRO A 46 -30.72 -6.98 -11.76
CA PRO A 46 -30.22 -7.34 -13.11
C PRO A 46 -31.39 -7.84 -14.03
N SER A 47 -31.32 -8.74 -15.05
CA SER A 47 -30.28 -9.60 -15.66
C SER A 47 -30.65 -10.08 -17.09
N SER A 48 -29.63 -10.26 -17.95
CA SER A 48 -29.44 -11.32 -19.00
C SER A 48 -30.53 -11.68 -20.04
N GLU A 49 -30.19 -11.45 -21.32
CA GLU A 49 -30.30 -12.38 -22.48
C GLU A 49 -31.71 -12.82 -22.98
N THR A 50 -32.00 -13.10 -24.27
CA THR A 50 -31.20 -13.56 -25.44
C THR A 50 -31.76 -13.08 -26.80
N ASN A 51 -30.88 -13.01 -27.84
CA ASN A 51 -31.17 -13.12 -29.29
C ASN A 51 -31.98 -11.98 -29.97
N LEU A 52 -31.58 -11.45 -31.15
CA LEU A 52 -31.45 -12.05 -32.50
C LEU A 52 -32.81 -12.55 -33.06
N ASP A 53 -33.22 -12.23 -34.30
CA ASP A 53 -32.46 -11.69 -35.45
C ASP A 53 -33.15 -10.49 -36.15
N VAL A 54 -32.36 -9.75 -36.95
CA VAL A 54 -32.84 -8.79 -37.95
C VAL A 54 -32.39 -9.25 -39.34
N ASP A 55 -33.30 -9.83 -40.12
CA ASP A 55 -33.24 -9.74 -41.60
C ASP A 55 -34.57 -10.16 -42.28
N ALA A 56 -34.58 -10.10 -43.62
CA ALA A 56 -35.59 -10.58 -44.58
C ALA A 56 -36.77 -9.64 -44.91
N ARG A 57 -36.46 -8.58 -45.67
CA ARG A 57 -37.42 -7.97 -46.63
C ARG A 57 -37.89 -9.03 -47.65
N LEU A 58 -39.21 -9.19 -47.85
CA LEU A 58 -39.93 -9.70 -49.06
C LEU A 58 -41.43 -9.86 -48.68
N ALA A 59 -42.43 -9.63 -49.52
CA ALA A 59 -42.47 -9.04 -50.87
C ALA A 59 -43.83 -8.34 -51.12
N TYR A 60 -43.86 -7.42 -52.08
CA TYR A 60 -45.09 -6.78 -52.56
C TYR A 60 -45.89 -7.72 -53.48
N VAL A 61 -47.08 -8.12 -53.04
CA VAL A 61 -48.14 -8.80 -53.83
C VAL A 61 -49.48 -8.30 -53.27
N GLY A 62 -50.51 -7.96 -54.03
CA GLY A 62 -50.70 -7.97 -55.49
C GLY A 62 -52.20 -8.02 -55.77
N SER A 63 -52.85 -6.85 -55.88
CA SER A 63 -54.31 -6.70 -55.78
C SER A 63 -55.14 -7.30 -56.93
N THR A 64 -54.49 -7.96 -57.89
CA THR A 64 -55.12 -8.64 -59.03
C THR A 64 -55.96 -9.86 -58.62
N GLU A 65 -55.59 -10.57 -57.55
CA GLU A 65 -56.30 -11.78 -57.12
C GLU A 65 -57.71 -11.48 -56.61
N ILE A 66 -57.86 -10.42 -55.80
CA ILE A 66 -59.17 -9.96 -55.27
C ILE A 66 -60.10 -9.55 -56.42
N ARG A 67 -59.58 -8.80 -57.40
CA ARG A 67 -60.34 -8.37 -58.59
C ARG A 67 -60.75 -9.56 -59.47
N THR A 68 -59.91 -10.60 -59.55
CA THR A 68 -60.20 -11.84 -60.29
C THR A 68 -61.21 -12.72 -59.56
N ALA A 69 -61.19 -12.75 -58.22
CA ALA A 69 -62.18 -13.46 -57.42
C ALA A 69 -63.58 -12.84 -57.53
N LEU A 70 -63.68 -11.51 -57.47
CA LEU A 70 -64.95 -10.79 -57.63
C LEU A 70 -65.54 -10.94 -59.03
N ALA A 71 -64.72 -10.85 -60.08
CA ALA A 71 -65.20 -11.04 -61.47
C ALA A 71 -65.84 -12.43 -61.71
N ARG A 72 -65.37 -13.47 -61.01
CA ARG A 72 -65.92 -14.84 -61.13
C ARG A 72 -67.26 -15.07 -60.42
N LEU A 73 -67.75 -14.09 -59.66
CA LEU A 73 -69.08 -14.12 -59.04
C LEU A 73 -70.16 -13.37 -59.86
N VAL A 74 -69.76 -12.68 -60.94
CA VAL A 74 -70.64 -11.81 -61.73
C VAL A 74 -70.79 -12.35 -63.16
N ASP A 75 -71.30 -13.57 -63.30
CA ASP A 75 -71.80 -14.06 -64.58
C ASP A 75 -72.99 -15.03 -64.42
N VAL A 76 -74.18 -14.45 -64.24
CA VAL A 76 -75.47 -15.14 -64.41
C VAL A 76 -76.23 -14.45 -65.53
N PRO A 77 -76.05 -14.87 -66.80
CA PRO A 77 -76.74 -14.25 -67.92
C PRO A 77 -78.26 -14.40 -67.80
N THR A 78 -78.98 -13.28 -67.65
CA THR A 78 -80.44 -13.24 -67.70
C THR A 78 -80.95 -13.37 -69.14
N ALA A 79 -80.54 -14.44 -69.83
CA ALA A 79 -81.03 -14.80 -71.14
C ALA A 79 -82.41 -15.47 -71.03
N GLY A 80 -83.35 -15.09 -71.90
CA GLY A 80 -84.62 -15.79 -72.03
C GLY A 80 -84.43 -17.26 -72.42
N PRO A 81 -85.41 -18.15 -72.13
CA PRO A 81 -85.23 -19.60 -72.27
C PRO A 81 -84.73 -19.97 -73.67
N SER A 82 -83.60 -20.69 -73.68
CA SER A 82 -82.87 -21.09 -74.89
C SER A 82 -83.74 -21.93 -75.83
N PRO A 83 -83.39 -22.04 -77.14
CA PRO A 83 -84.16 -22.88 -78.07
C PRO A 83 -84.30 -24.34 -77.62
N LYS A 84 -83.31 -24.88 -76.89
CA LYS A 84 -83.39 -26.21 -76.26
C LYS A 84 -84.39 -26.24 -75.10
N GLN A 85 -84.37 -25.24 -74.20
CA GLN A 85 -85.37 -25.14 -73.13
C GLN A 85 -86.78 -24.90 -73.69
N ARG A 86 -86.96 -24.06 -74.71
CA ARG A 86 -88.27 -23.88 -75.38
C ARG A 86 -88.78 -25.18 -75.99
N ARG A 87 -87.92 -25.98 -76.63
CA ARG A 87 -88.30 -27.33 -77.09
C ARG A 87 -88.62 -28.27 -75.93
N MET A 88 -87.90 -28.20 -74.81
CA MET A 88 -88.16 -29.05 -73.64
C MET A 88 -89.50 -28.70 -72.97
N TYR A 89 -89.80 -27.41 -72.77
CA TYR A 89 -91.11 -26.96 -72.30
C TYR A 89 -92.23 -27.26 -73.31
N SER A 90 -92.00 -27.09 -74.61
CA SER A 90 -92.97 -27.46 -75.66
C SER A 90 -93.25 -28.96 -75.72
N LEU A 91 -92.25 -29.81 -75.48
CA LEU A 91 -92.43 -31.26 -75.32
C LEU A 91 -93.21 -31.57 -74.03
N PHE A 92 -92.91 -30.87 -72.93
CA PHE A 92 -93.62 -31.04 -71.67
C PHE A 92 -95.09 -30.64 -71.77
N ASP A 93 -95.42 -29.50 -72.40
CA ASP A 93 -96.80 -29.08 -72.70
C ASP A 93 -97.52 -30.07 -73.63
N ALA A 94 -96.86 -30.52 -74.70
CA ALA A 94 -97.44 -31.47 -75.66
C ALA A 94 -97.72 -32.84 -75.03
N LEU A 95 -96.89 -33.28 -74.06
CA LEU A 95 -97.13 -34.49 -73.27
C LEU A 95 -98.19 -34.27 -72.19
N SER A 96 -98.23 -33.09 -71.56
CA SER A 96 -99.19 -32.75 -70.49
C SER A 96 -100.60 -32.43 -70.99
N SER A 97 -100.77 -32.17 -72.29
CA SER A 97 -102.06 -31.90 -72.93
C SER A 97 -102.67 -33.12 -73.67
N ALA A 98 -102.02 -34.29 -73.59
CA ALA A 98 -102.56 -35.54 -74.10
C ALA A 98 -103.71 -36.07 -73.20
N PRO A 99 -104.92 -36.37 -73.73
CA PRO A 99 -106.02 -36.86 -72.89
C PRO A 99 -105.75 -38.30 -72.42
N GLY A 100 -105.61 -38.50 -71.10
CA GLY A 100 -105.66 -39.84 -70.50
C GLY A 100 -104.58 -40.21 -69.47
N GLN A 101 -103.66 -39.33 -69.10
CA GLN A 101 -102.67 -39.60 -68.03
C GLN A 101 -103.02 -38.91 -66.69
N PRO A 102 -102.68 -39.52 -65.54
CA PRO A 102 -102.95 -38.94 -64.22
C PRO A 102 -102.02 -37.76 -63.90
N PRO A 103 -102.46 -36.80 -63.06
CA PRO A 103 -101.65 -35.64 -62.70
C PRO A 103 -100.44 -36.01 -61.83
N ILE A 104 -99.35 -35.27 -62.02
CA ILE A 104 -98.10 -35.40 -61.25
C ILE A 104 -98.28 -34.78 -59.86
N ASP A 105 -97.97 -35.51 -58.80
CA ASP A 105 -97.93 -34.99 -57.42
C ASP A 105 -96.87 -33.88 -57.30
N HIS A 106 -97.24 -32.71 -56.74
CA HIS A 106 -96.34 -31.57 -56.58
C HIS A 106 -96.54 -30.82 -55.24
N PRO A 107 -95.45 -30.52 -54.48
CA PRO A 107 -95.43 -29.80 -53.19
C PRO A 107 -96.19 -28.48 -53.03
N LEU A 108 -96.86 -27.94 -54.02
CA LEU A 108 -97.74 -26.77 -53.87
C LEU A 108 -98.96 -26.98 -54.79
N CYS A 109 -100.18 -26.70 -54.34
CA CYS A 109 -101.27 -26.60 -55.30
C CYS A 109 -100.98 -25.41 -56.25
N GLU A 110 -101.36 -25.51 -57.53
CA GLU A 110 -101.02 -24.55 -58.59
C GLU A 110 -101.27 -23.08 -58.16
N ARG A 111 -102.40 -22.85 -57.49
CA ARG A 111 -102.85 -21.54 -57.00
C ARG A 111 -102.02 -20.99 -55.83
N CYS A 112 -101.20 -21.81 -55.19
CA CYS A 112 -100.18 -21.41 -54.18
C CYS A 112 -98.79 -21.29 -54.79
N ALA A 113 -98.41 -22.18 -55.72
CA ALA A 113 -97.17 -22.04 -56.49
C ALA A 113 -97.11 -20.65 -57.15
N LYS A 114 -98.20 -20.23 -57.80
CA LYS A 114 -98.35 -18.90 -58.40
C LYS A 114 -98.21 -17.76 -57.39
N THR A 115 -98.64 -17.92 -56.14
CA THR A 115 -98.46 -16.90 -55.08
C THR A 115 -97.01 -16.79 -54.64
N VAL A 116 -96.33 -17.91 -54.34
CA VAL A 116 -94.91 -17.91 -53.93
C VAL A 116 -94.03 -17.34 -55.05
N ILE A 117 -94.27 -17.76 -56.30
CA ILE A 117 -93.52 -17.26 -57.46
C ILE A 117 -93.75 -15.75 -57.64
N ALA A 118 -94.97 -15.24 -57.49
CA ALA A 118 -95.25 -13.80 -57.60
C ALA A 118 -94.44 -12.99 -56.57
N GLN A 119 -94.48 -13.38 -55.28
CA GLN A 119 -93.78 -12.65 -54.21
C GLN A 119 -92.25 -12.68 -54.40
N LEU A 120 -91.66 -13.84 -54.76
CA LEU A 120 -90.23 -13.95 -55.07
C LEU A 120 -89.83 -13.16 -56.34
N THR A 121 -90.74 -13.02 -57.31
CA THR A 121 -90.49 -12.20 -58.51
C THR A 121 -90.50 -10.71 -58.17
N GLU A 122 -91.35 -10.28 -57.24
CA GLU A 122 -91.41 -8.90 -56.76
C GLU A 122 -90.17 -8.53 -55.94
N GLU A 123 -89.76 -9.36 -54.98
CA GLU A 123 -88.52 -9.16 -54.20
C GLU A 123 -87.27 -9.12 -55.09
N THR A 124 -87.18 -9.99 -56.11
CA THR A 124 -86.04 -9.98 -57.06
C THR A 124 -86.08 -8.84 -58.08
N VAL A 125 -87.21 -8.14 -58.24
CA VAL A 125 -87.26 -6.85 -58.97
C VAL A 125 -86.78 -5.70 -58.08
N GLY A 126 -87.14 -5.71 -56.80
CA GLY A 126 -86.63 -4.74 -55.81
C GLY A 126 -85.11 -4.77 -55.71
N LEU A 127 -84.53 -5.93 -55.40
CA LEU A 127 -83.07 -6.09 -55.22
C LEU A 127 -82.26 -5.75 -56.49
N LYS A 128 -82.82 -5.97 -57.69
CA LYS A 128 -82.18 -5.52 -58.94
C LYS A 128 -82.15 -3.99 -59.04
N ARG A 129 -83.23 -3.31 -58.64
CA ARG A 129 -83.31 -1.85 -58.68
C ARG A 129 -82.27 -1.21 -57.76
N ASP A 130 -82.08 -1.76 -56.57
CA ASP A 130 -81.10 -1.25 -55.59
C ASP A 130 -79.66 -1.48 -56.08
N ARG A 131 -79.37 -2.67 -56.65
CA ARG A 131 -78.10 -2.94 -57.35
C ARG A 131 -77.85 -1.91 -58.45
N ASP A 132 -78.84 -1.66 -59.30
CA ASP A 132 -78.68 -0.78 -60.47
C ASP A 132 -78.45 0.68 -60.06
N MET A 133 -79.05 1.14 -58.94
CA MET A 133 -78.71 2.44 -58.35
C MET A 133 -77.28 2.49 -57.80
N LEU A 134 -76.83 1.45 -57.09
CA LEU A 134 -75.47 1.38 -56.54
C LEU A 134 -74.40 1.34 -57.65
N THR A 135 -74.65 0.61 -58.74
CA THR A 135 -73.76 0.60 -59.92
C THR A 135 -73.68 1.99 -60.56
N ALA A 136 -74.82 2.63 -60.83
CA ALA A 136 -74.83 3.98 -61.41
C ALA A 136 -74.19 5.05 -60.50
N ALA A 137 -74.19 4.86 -59.18
CA ALA A 137 -73.49 5.73 -58.23
C ALA A 137 -71.96 5.53 -58.28
N ALA A 138 -71.48 4.30 -58.46
CA ALA A 138 -70.06 4.03 -58.68
C ALA A 138 -69.58 4.60 -60.02
N ASP A 139 -70.32 4.37 -61.11
CA ASP A 139 -70.04 4.91 -62.45
C ASP A 139 -70.03 6.45 -62.49
N ALA A 140 -70.75 7.11 -61.56
CA ALA A 140 -70.75 8.55 -61.41
C ALA A 140 -69.53 9.06 -60.62
N ALA A 141 -69.03 8.28 -59.66
CA ALA A 141 -67.86 8.59 -58.86
C ALA A 141 -66.53 8.32 -59.61
N GLU A 142 -66.49 7.34 -60.52
CA GLU A 142 -65.32 7.07 -61.37
C GLU A 142 -65.15 8.04 -62.56
N ARG A 143 -65.99 9.07 -62.71
CA ARG A 143 -65.81 10.09 -63.75
C ARG A 143 -64.63 11.01 -63.40
N PRO A 144 -63.51 10.98 -64.16
CA PRO A 144 -62.34 11.78 -63.83
C PRO A 144 -62.58 13.27 -64.12
N ALA A 145 -61.95 14.12 -63.30
CA ALA A 145 -61.82 15.55 -63.60
C ALA A 145 -60.92 15.75 -64.84
N PRO A 146 -61.09 16.86 -65.60
CA PRO A 146 -60.34 17.11 -66.84
C PRO A 146 -58.91 17.59 -66.54
N CYS A 147 -58.04 16.66 -66.14
CA CYS A 147 -56.61 16.87 -65.94
C CYS A 147 -55.82 16.08 -66.99
N THR A 148 -54.83 16.71 -67.63
CA THR A 148 -53.95 16.05 -68.59
C THR A 148 -52.91 15.18 -67.88
N ALA A 149 -52.88 13.88 -68.19
CA ALA A 149 -52.06 12.90 -67.48
C ALA A 149 -50.54 13.14 -67.58
N ASP A 150 -50.08 13.92 -68.57
CA ASP A 150 -48.68 14.24 -68.80
C ASP A 150 -48.12 15.24 -67.77
N ASP A 151 -48.94 16.21 -67.33
CA ASP A 151 -48.59 17.16 -66.27
C ASP A 151 -48.37 16.43 -64.95
N THR A 152 -49.33 15.59 -64.55
CA THR A 152 -49.24 14.78 -63.32
C THR A 152 -48.04 13.82 -63.31
N LEU A 153 -47.64 13.31 -64.48
CA LEU A 153 -46.49 12.42 -64.60
C LEU A 153 -45.16 13.20 -64.57
N THR A 154 -45.17 14.45 -65.02
CA THR A 154 -44.02 15.37 -64.94
C THR A 154 -43.79 15.87 -63.51
N GLU A 155 -44.86 16.18 -62.76
CA GLU A 155 -44.79 16.49 -61.33
C GLU A 155 -44.29 15.29 -60.52
N TYR A 156 -44.81 14.09 -60.78
CA TYR A 156 -44.37 12.86 -60.11
C TYR A 156 -42.87 12.57 -60.34
N ARG A 157 -42.35 12.81 -61.55
CA ARG A 157 -40.91 12.70 -61.84
C ARG A 157 -40.08 13.69 -61.01
N ARG A 158 -40.46 14.98 -60.98
CA ARG A 158 -39.73 15.98 -60.18
C ARG A 158 -39.70 15.63 -58.70
N ALA A 159 -40.82 15.18 -58.14
CA ALA A 159 -40.89 14.73 -56.75
C ALA A 159 -40.02 13.49 -56.47
N MET A 160 -39.84 12.61 -57.46
CA MET A 160 -38.94 11.45 -57.36
C MET A 160 -37.45 11.85 -57.49
N ASP A 161 -37.12 12.76 -58.40
CA ASP A 161 -35.76 13.32 -58.53
C ASP A 161 -35.34 14.06 -57.24
N GLU A 162 -36.27 14.82 -56.64
CA GLU A 162 -36.08 15.52 -55.36
C GLU A 162 -35.93 14.54 -54.18
N LEU A 163 -36.72 13.47 -54.13
CA LEU A 163 -36.57 12.42 -53.11
C LEU A 163 -35.24 11.67 -53.23
N CYS A 164 -34.77 11.36 -54.44
CA CYS A 164 -33.44 10.78 -54.66
C CYS A 164 -32.34 11.73 -54.16
N ALA A 165 -32.43 13.03 -54.44
CA ALA A 165 -31.46 14.01 -53.96
C ALA A 165 -31.48 14.17 -52.42
N LEU A 166 -32.63 13.97 -51.77
CA LEU A 166 -32.74 13.94 -50.31
C LEU A 166 -32.20 12.64 -49.69
N ASP A 167 -32.37 11.49 -50.36
CA ASP A 167 -31.73 10.23 -49.98
C ASP A 167 -30.19 10.33 -50.06
N ASP A 168 -29.65 10.85 -51.17
CA ASP A 168 -28.22 11.11 -51.35
C ASP A 168 -27.67 12.09 -50.29
N ALA A 169 -28.42 13.16 -49.97
CA ALA A 169 -28.03 14.13 -48.97
C ALA A 169 -28.03 13.55 -47.54
N ARG A 170 -29.02 12.71 -47.18
CA ARG A 170 -29.04 11.97 -45.92
C ARG A 170 -27.85 11.03 -45.82
N ASP A 171 -27.55 10.28 -46.88
CA ASP A 171 -26.48 9.28 -46.85
C ASP A 171 -25.10 9.95 -46.81
N ALA A 172 -24.95 11.14 -47.40
CA ALA A 172 -23.78 12.01 -47.21
C ALA A 172 -23.64 12.52 -45.76
N LEU A 173 -24.73 13.01 -45.15
CA LEU A 173 -24.76 13.42 -43.74
C LEU A 173 -24.39 12.27 -42.81
N GLY A 174 -25.03 11.11 -42.96
CA GLY A 174 -24.76 9.91 -42.18
C GLY A 174 -23.37 9.31 -42.41
N ASN A 175 -22.60 9.77 -43.40
CA ASN A 175 -21.18 9.44 -43.55
C ASN A 175 -20.28 10.49 -42.87
N ALA A 176 -20.65 11.79 -42.92
CA ALA A 176 -19.98 12.84 -42.16
C ALA A 176 -20.12 12.64 -40.63
N GLU A 177 -21.28 12.18 -40.15
CA GLU A 177 -21.49 11.82 -38.74
C GLU A 177 -20.55 10.69 -38.27
N LYS A 178 -20.34 9.66 -39.10
CA LYS A 178 -19.42 8.55 -38.80
C LYS A 178 -17.97 9.02 -38.73
N GLU A 179 -17.55 9.84 -39.70
CA GLU A 179 -16.22 10.44 -39.73
C GLU A 179 -15.99 11.27 -38.45
N LEU A 180 -16.92 12.17 -38.12
CA LEU A 180 -16.85 13.01 -36.93
C LEU A 180 -16.77 12.18 -35.64
N ALA A 181 -17.60 11.14 -35.50
CA ALA A 181 -17.55 10.21 -34.35
C ALA A 181 -16.22 9.44 -34.26
N THR A 182 -15.56 9.13 -35.38
CA THR A 182 -14.21 8.52 -35.34
C THR A 182 -13.12 9.50 -34.93
N GLN A 183 -13.27 10.79 -35.25
CA GLN A 183 -12.36 11.86 -34.83
C GLN A 183 -12.56 12.22 -33.35
N GLU A 184 -13.81 12.34 -32.88
CA GLU A 184 -14.16 12.47 -31.47
C GLU A 184 -13.57 11.32 -30.64
N ALA A 185 -13.81 10.07 -31.06
CA ALA A 185 -13.23 8.89 -30.42
C ALA A 185 -11.70 8.80 -30.53
N ALA A 186 -11.03 9.61 -31.37
CA ALA A 186 -9.57 9.74 -31.41
C ALA A 186 -9.08 10.79 -30.41
N LEU A 187 -9.68 11.98 -30.39
CA LEU A 187 -9.40 13.04 -29.42
C LEU A 187 -9.63 12.56 -27.98
N ASP A 188 -10.71 11.81 -27.74
CA ASP A 188 -11.00 11.13 -26.46
C ASP A 188 -9.86 10.24 -25.97
N ARG A 189 -9.04 9.67 -26.85
CA ARG A 189 -7.87 8.86 -26.47
C ARG A 189 -6.68 9.75 -26.17
N GLU A 190 -6.40 10.72 -27.02
CA GLU A 190 -5.30 11.67 -26.83
C GLU A 190 -5.47 12.50 -25.55
N GLU A 191 -6.68 12.94 -25.20
CA GLU A 191 -6.95 13.65 -23.94
C GLU A 191 -6.71 12.75 -22.71
N ARG A 192 -7.18 11.49 -22.74
CA ARG A 192 -6.94 10.54 -21.63
C ARG A 192 -5.46 10.23 -21.46
N ASP A 193 -4.73 9.98 -22.54
CA ASP A 193 -3.30 9.70 -22.48
C ASP A 193 -2.52 10.94 -21.97
N ALA A 194 -2.90 12.15 -22.39
CA ALA A 194 -2.34 13.40 -21.87
C ALA A 194 -2.67 13.63 -20.38
N TYR A 195 -3.91 13.35 -19.96
CA TYR A 195 -4.34 13.48 -18.56
C TYR A 195 -3.62 12.49 -17.64
N HIS A 196 -3.43 11.25 -18.08
CA HIS A 196 -2.62 10.25 -17.37
C HIS A 196 -1.16 10.69 -17.27
N ALA A 197 -0.55 11.16 -18.37
CA ALA A 197 0.82 11.68 -18.35
C ALA A 197 0.99 12.89 -17.42
N PHE A 198 0.04 13.83 -17.41
CA PHE A 198 0.02 14.96 -16.48
C PHE A 198 -0.09 14.49 -15.02
N THR A 199 -0.98 13.53 -14.73
CA THR A 199 -1.20 12.99 -13.39
C THR A 199 0.06 12.31 -12.85
N ASP A 200 0.74 11.49 -13.67
CA ASP A 200 2.00 10.84 -13.31
C ASP A 200 3.12 11.86 -13.02
N VAL A 201 3.21 12.94 -13.80
CA VAL A 201 4.18 14.02 -13.56
C VAL A 201 3.86 14.79 -12.28
N SER A 202 2.59 15.13 -12.03
CA SER A 202 2.17 15.83 -10.81
C SER A 202 2.50 14.99 -9.57
N LEU A 203 2.11 13.71 -9.57
CA LEU A 203 2.45 12.76 -8.50
C LEU A 203 3.97 12.63 -8.31
N ARG A 204 4.75 12.80 -9.38
CA ARG A 204 6.23 12.77 -9.31
C ARG A 204 6.82 14.03 -8.69
N VAL A 205 6.23 15.20 -8.92
CA VAL A 205 6.57 16.45 -8.22
C VAL A 205 6.28 16.29 -6.73
N ASP A 206 5.07 15.87 -6.36
CA ASP A 206 4.67 15.64 -4.95
C ASP A 206 5.65 14.69 -4.22
N GLN A 207 6.05 13.60 -4.89
CA GLN A 207 7.05 12.65 -4.37
C GLN A 207 8.43 13.28 -4.15
N LEU A 208 8.83 14.23 -5.00
CA LEU A 208 10.13 14.91 -4.89
C LEU A 208 10.09 16.00 -3.81
N GLU A 209 9.00 16.75 -3.68
CA GLU A 209 8.81 17.74 -2.61
C GLU A 209 8.78 17.07 -1.24
N ASN A 210 8.00 15.99 -1.07
CA ASN A 210 7.99 15.21 0.17
C ASN A 210 9.37 14.64 0.54
N ARG A 211 10.17 14.23 -0.46
CA ARG A 211 11.56 13.79 -0.24
C ARG A 211 12.48 14.94 0.14
N LEU A 212 12.34 16.10 -0.48
CA LEU A 212 13.12 17.29 -0.17
C LEU A 212 12.82 17.81 1.25
N ALA A 213 11.55 17.85 1.64
CA ALA A 213 11.14 18.15 3.02
C ALA A 213 11.71 17.14 4.03
N SER A 214 11.64 15.84 3.72
CA SER A 214 12.22 14.78 4.58
C SER A 214 13.74 14.89 4.73
N ILE A 215 14.46 15.30 3.67
CA ILE A 215 15.91 15.50 3.71
C ILE A 215 16.26 16.77 4.49
N SER A 216 15.59 17.88 4.24
CA SER A 216 15.78 19.15 4.95
C SER A 216 15.54 19.02 6.46
N ALA A 217 14.49 18.31 6.86
CA ALA A 217 14.21 18.02 8.28
C ALA A 217 15.34 17.21 8.95
N LYS A 218 15.90 16.21 8.24
CA LYS A 218 17.04 15.42 8.72
C LYS A 218 18.32 16.25 8.79
N GLU A 219 18.57 17.13 7.83
CA GLU A 219 19.70 18.05 7.83
C GLU A 219 19.63 19.03 9.01
N SER A 220 18.44 19.58 9.29
CA SER A 220 18.19 20.45 10.45
C SER A 220 18.48 19.73 11.78
N LEU A 221 17.91 18.53 11.96
CA LEU A 221 18.14 17.70 13.15
C LEU A 221 19.62 17.28 13.30
N ALA A 222 20.29 16.96 12.19
CA ALA A 222 21.72 16.62 12.21
C ALA A 222 22.58 17.84 12.58
N LYS A 223 22.24 19.04 12.10
CA LYS A 223 22.92 20.30 12.49
C LYS A 223 22.70 20.63 13.96
N GLU A 224 21.48 20.50 14.49
CA GLU A 224 21.20 20.70 15.91
C GLU A 224 21.97 19.69 16.78
N THR A 225 21.93 18.41 16.40
CA THR A 225 22.64 17.33 17.11
C THR A 225 24.15 17.53 17.07
N CYS A 226 24.71 17.94 15.92
CA CYS A 226 26.12 18.27 15.78
C CYS A 226 26.51 19.51 16.60
N GLY A 227 25.65 20.52 16.69
CA GLY A 227 25.86 21.68 17.55
C GLY A 227 25.92 21.30 19.02
N ARG A 228 24.99 20.45 19.48
CA ARG A 228 24.97 19.91 20.85
C ARG A 228 26.20 19.05 21.15
N LEU A 229 26.56 18.12 20.27
CA LEU A 229 27.76 17.29 20.44
C LEU A 229 29.05 18.11 20.39
N GLY A 230 29.10 19.18 19.59
CA GLY A 230 30.23 20.13 19.56
C GLY A 230 30.39 20.95 20.84
N THR A 231 29.39 20.96 21.74
CA THR A 231 29.45 21.60 23.06
C THR A 231 29.55 20.60 24.22
N THR A 232 29.70 19.30 23.95
CA THR A 232 29.67 18.24 24.97
C THR A 232 30.82 17.26 24.74
N ASP A 233 31.92 17.47 25.47
CA ASP A 233 32.98 16.47 25.56
C ASP A 233 32.75 15.54 26.76
N ALA A 234 32.69 14.24 26.48
CA ALA A 234 32.41 13.21 27.47
C ALA A 234 33.54 13.00 28.50
N TYR A 235 34.73 13.56 28.27
CA TYR A 235 35.83 13.53 29.24
C TYR A 235 35.79 14.76 30.14
N ALA A 236 35.51 15.95 29.61
CA ALA A 236 35.21 17.14 30.42
C ALA A 236 34.01 16.91 31.36
N ASP A 237 32.93 16.29 30.87
CA ASP A 237 31.75 15.89 31.68
C ASP A 237 32.09 14.84 32.77
N ALA A 238 33.13 14.02 32.56
CA ALA A 238 33.53 12.94 33.48
C ALA A 238 34.65 13.35 34.46
N PHE A 239 35.35 14.44 34.18
CA PHE A 239 36.47 14.99 34.95
C PHE A 239 36.36 16.52 35.00
N GLU A 240 35.33 17.02 35.69
CA GLU A 240 35.10 18.44 35.92
C GLU A 240 36.28 19.03 36.73
N ILE A 241 37.12 19.85 36.09
CA ILE A 241 38.30 20.48 36.71
C ILE A 241 38.07 22.00 36.83
N ASP A 242 38.01 22.50 38.06
CA ASP A 242 38.00 23.95 38.35
C ASP A 242 39.34 24.38 38.96
N ILE A 243 39.95 25.42 38.37
CA ILE A 243 41.23 26.00 38.80
C ILE A 243 40.95 27.15 39.79
N GLY A 244 40.44 26.78 40.96
CA GLY A 244 40.11 27.72 42.03
C GLY A 244 41.31 28.54 42.55
N ARG A 245 41.02 29.71 43.11
CA ARG A 245 42.05 30.70 43.55
C ARG A 245 42.98 30.24 44.67
N THR A 246 42.63 29.19 45.42
CA THR A 246 43.40 28.71 46.59
C THR A 246 43.80 27.23 46.49
N HIS A 247 43.08 26.46 45.68
CA HIS A 247 43.32 25.05 45.34
C HIS A 247 42.52 24.75 44.06
N ALA A 248 42.95 23.75 43.30
CA ALA A 248 42.15 23.22 42.20
C ALA A 248 41.19 22.14 42.72
N THR A 249 40.14 21.84 41.95
CA THR A 249 39.25 20.70 42.21
C THR A 249 39.18 19.76 41.01
N ILE A 250 38.81 18.50 41.26
CA ILE A 250 38.49 17.51 40.23
C ILE A 250 37.26 16.71 40.66
N ASN A 251 36.18 16.76 39.89
CA ASN A 251 34.85 16.25 40.26
C ASN A 251 34.41 16.73 41.66
N GLY A 252 34.64 18.01 41.95
CA GLY A 252 34.37 18.66 43.25
C GLY A 252 35.34 18.31 44.40
N LEU A 253 36.27 17.37 44.22
CA LEU A 253 37.26 17.00 45.24
C LEU A 253 38.44 17.97 45.24
N ARG A 254 38.80 18.53 46.40
CA ARG A 254 39.79 19.62 46.48
C ARG A 254 41.22 19.10 46.55
N LEU A 255 42.03 19.42 45.54
CA LEU A 255 43.44 19.06 45.48
C LEU A 255 44.32 20.19 46.03
N GLY A 256 44.40 20.31 47.36
CA GLY A 256 45.23 21.32 48.02
C GLY A 256 45.24 21.28 49.56
N ARG A 257 46.19 21.98 50.17
CA ARG A 257 46.31 22.20 51.61
C ARG A 257 46.72 23.65 51.88
N HIS A 258 45.77 24.49 52.26
CA HIS A 258 45.99 25.92 52.46
C HIS A 258 45.52 26.40 53.84
N GLY A 259 46.41 27.06 54.60
CA GLY A 259 46.04 27.76 55.84
C GLY A 259 45.35 26.88 56.89
N ARG A 260 44.22 27.36 57.44
CA ARG A 260 43.48 26.70 58.53
C ARG A 260 42.44 25.67 58.05
N GLU A 261 42.02 25.74 56.80
CA GLU A 261 41.05 24.82 56.19
C GLU A 261 41.78 23.70 55.43
N ALA A 262 42.63 22.97 56.15
CA ALA A 262 43.41 21.89 55.58
C ALA A 262 42.50 20.71 55.20
N VAL A 263 42.40 20.44 53.89
CA VAL A 263 41.60 19.35 53.31
C VAL A 263 41.96 18.00 53.94
N GLY A 264 40.96 17.12 54.09
CA GLY A 264 41.14 15.77 54.61
C GLY A 264 42.03 14.93 53.69
N TRP A 265 42.83 14.02 54.27
CA TRP A 265 43.69 13.16 53.45
C TRP A 265 42.88 12.19 52.59
N ASP A 266 41.71 11.74 53.04
CA ASP A 266 40.82 10.87 52.28
C ASP A 266 40.30 11.56 50.99
N GLU A 267 39.98 12.85 51.09
CA GLU A 267 39.56 13.69 49.94
C GLU A 267 40.72 13.95 48.98
N LEU A 268 41.91 14.26 49.51
CA LEU A 268 43.14 14.43 48.71
C LEU A 268 43.54 13.14 47.98
N ASN A 269 43.52 12.00 48.68
CA ASN A 269 43.83 10.70 48.12
C ASN A 269 42.80 10.34 47.02
N ALA A 270 41.52 10.63 47.22
CA ALA A 270 40.49 10.46 46.18
C ALA A 270 40.71 11.38 44.96
N ALA A 271 41.06 12.66 45.17
CA ALA A 271 41.37 13.60 44.08
C ALA A 271 42.62 13.16 43.28
N LEU A 272 43.67 12.71 43.95
CA LEU A 272 44.86 12.10 43.33
C LEU A 272 44.51 10.83 42.55
N GLY A 273 43.54 10.05 43.03
CA GLY A 273 42.99 8.90 42.34
C GLY A 273 42.26 9.24 41.04
N GLN A 274 41.44 10.30 41.04
CA GLN A 274 40.78 10.81 39.82
C GLN A 274 41.80 11.35 38.82
N MET A 275 42.82 12.09 39.28
CA MET A 275 43.92 12.58 38.45
C MET A 275 44.71 11.42 37.82
N ALA A 276 45.01 10.37 38.59
CA ALA A 276 45.69 9.17 38.09
C ALA A 276 44.86 8.43 37.03
N LEU A 277 43.53 8.36 37.21
CA LEU A 277 42.61 7.78 36.24
C LEU A 277 42.56 8.62 34.94
N LEU A 278 42.46 9.95 35.06
CA LEU A 278 42.45 10.85 33.91
C LEU A 278 43.71 10.71 33.04
N VAL A 279 44.91 10.68 33.65
CA VAL A 279 46.17 10.54 32.89
C VAL A 279 46.29 9.16 32.22
N ASP A 280 45.85 8.08 32.87
CA ASP A 280 45.78 6.73 32.26
C ASP A 280 44.76 6.67 31.11
N VAL A 281 43.59 7.28 31.26
CA VAL A 281 42.57 7.37 30.20
C VAL A 281 43.09 8.17 29.00
N LEU A 282 43.72 9.33 29.22
CA LEU A 282 44.31 10.14 28.16
C LEU A 282 45.48 9.42 27.46
N ALA A 283 46.35 8.73 28.20
CA ALA A 283 47.44 7.94 27.63
C ALA A 283 46.93 6.83 26.71
N ARG A 284 45.96 6.03 27.19
CA ARG A 284 45.30 4.98 26.39
C ARG A 284 44.66 5.55 25.13
N ARG A 285 43.96 6.69 25.24
CA ARG A 285 43.30 7.36 24.11
C ARG A 285 44.30 7.87 23.06
N MET A 286 45.42 8.45 23.48
CA MET A 286 46.47 8.92 22.57
C MET A 286 47.35 7.78 22.01
N GLY A 287 47.21 6.56 22.53
CA GLY A 287 48.06 5.42 22.20
C GLY A 287 49.48 5.52 22.77
N VAL A 288 49.65 6.23 23.89
CA VAL A 288 50.94 6.44 24.55
C VAL A 288 51.19 5.32 25.57
N VAL A 289 52.36 4.69 25.46
CA VAL A 289 52.93 3.84 26.50
C VAL A 289 54.06 4.65 27.16
N PHE A 290 54.07 4.72 28.48
CA PHE A 290 55.08 5.45 29.23
C PHE A 290 56.35 4.62 29.47
N ASP A 291 57.52 5.24 29.35
CA ASP A 291 58.82 4.54 29.39
C ASP A 291 59.36 4.33 30.82
N ASP A 292 59.26 5.36 31.67
CA ASP A 292 59.90 5.39 33.00
C ASP A 292 58.97 4.94 34.13
N TYR A 293 57.69 5.30 34.03
CA TYR A 293 56.67 5.12 35.07
C TYR A 293 55.33 4.71 34.46
N ARG A 294 54.65 3.77 35.12
CA ARG A 294 53.31 3.30 34.76
C ARG A 294 52.33 3.68 35.87
N ILE A 295 51.27 4.41 35.51
CA ILE A 295 50.18 4.74 36.43
C ILE A 295 49.19 3.56 36.49
N ILE A 296 48.72 3.25 37.70
CA ILE A 296 47.68 2.24 37.97
C ILE A 296 46.58 2.91 38.82
N PRO A 297 45.48 3.36 38.21
CA PRO A 297 44.37 3.94 38.96
C PRO A 297 43.64 2.86 39.76
N HIS A 298 43.45 3.11 41.05
CA HIS A 298 42.81 2.22 42.01
C HIS A 298 42.03 3.02 43.07
N GLY A 299 41.22 3.98 42.61
CA GLY A 299 40.51 4.93 43.46
C GLY A 299 41.47 5.76 44.31
N SER A 300 41.12 6.02 45.57
CA SER A 300 41.99 6.72 46.53
C SER A 300 43.33 6.01 46.81
N THR A 301 43.41 4.70 46.53
CA THR A 301 44.61 3.86 46.73
C THR A 301 45.46 3.70 45.47
N SER A 302 45.40 4.67 44.55
CA SER A 302 46.11 4.61 43.25
C SER A 302 47.64 4.51 43.41
N ARG A 303 48.30 3.91 42.41
CA ARG A 303 49.72 3.57 42.47
C ARG A 303 50.46 3.97 41.20
N VAL A 304 51.78 4.14 41.32
CA VAL A 304 52.69 4.40 40.21
C VAL A 304 53.86 3.43 40.30
N GLU A 305 54.04 2.59 39.28
CA GLU A 305 55.15 1.66 39.16
C GLU A 305 56.25 2.28 38.32
N ARG A 306 57.42 2.56 38.90
CA ARG A 306 58.62 2.88 38.12
C ARG A 306 59.11 1.60 37.46
N LEU A 307 59.45 1.67 36.17
CA LEU A 307 59.85 0.51 35.36
C LEU A 307 61.37 0.27 35.34
N GLN A 308 62.18 1.33 35.39
CA GLN A 308 63.65 1.26 35.33
C GLN A 308 64.33 2.13 36.41
N PRO A 309 65.58 1.85 36.83
CA PRO A 309 66.38 0.66 36.51
C PRO A 309 65.97 -0.57 37.32
N GLU A 310 65.30 -0.38 38.47
CA GLU A 310 64.67 -1.44 39.26
C GLU A 310 63.17 -1.16 39.37
N PRO A 311 62.30 -2.18 39.17
CA PRO A 311 60.86 -2.02 39.24
C PRO A 311 60.41 -1.74 40.68
N ALA A 312 59.70 -0.62 40.89
CA ALA A 312 59.30 -0.18 42.22
C ALA A 312 57.90 0.43 42.20
N SER A 313 56.96 -0.16 42.97
CA SER A 313 55.62 0.40 43.18
C SER A 313 55.64 1.45 44.28
N TYR A 314 55.13 2.64 43.96
CA TYR A 314 54.91 3.74 44.87
C TYR A 314 53.40 4.02 45.03
N GLU A 315 52.98 4.33 46.24
CA GLU A 315 51.57 4.60 46.57
C GLU A 315 51.31 6.11 46.45
N LEU A 316 50.30 6.49 45.67
CA LEU A 316 49.85 7.88 45.49
C LEU A 316 48.87 8.30 46.61
N GLU A 317 49.00 7.65 47.77
CA GLU A 317 48.15 7.79 48.94
C GLU A 317 49.01 8.19 50.14
N TRP A 318 48.54 9.13 50.97
CA TRP A 318 49.27 9.59 52.15
C TRP A 318 48.48 9.37 53.45
N HIS A 319 49.17 8.91 54.50
CA HIS A 319 48.60 8.55 55.81
C HIS A 319 49.38 9.16 56.98
N ILE A 320 48.67 9.68 57.97
CA ILE A 320 49.26 10.13 59.24
C ILE A 320 49.80 8.92 60.01
N GLY A 321 51.12 8.82 60.15
CA GLY A 321 51.76 7.85 61.06
C GLY A 321 53.02 7.14 60.55
N ARG A 322 53.40 7.29 59.27
CA ARG A 322 54.59 6.60 58.69
C ARG A 322 55.64 7.59 58.18
N LEU A 323 56.64 7.89 59.02
CA LEU A 323 57.79 8.78 58.72
C LEU A 323 58.54 8.47 57.40
N LEU A 324 58.50 7.23 56.92
CA LEU A 324 59.16 6.81 55.68
C LEU A 324 58.26 6.89 54.43
N HIS A 325 56.94 7.10 54.57
CA HIS A 325 56.01 7.07 53.42
C HIS A 325 56.00 8.37 52.62
N SER A 326 56.34 9.52 53.23
CA SER A 326 56.45 10.78 52.50
C SER A 326 57.50 10.74 51.37
N ARG A 327 58.57 9.94 51.49
CA ARG A 327 59.49 9.68 50.35
C ARG A 327 58.85 8.85 49.23
N ARG A 328 58.01 7.87 49.56
CA ARG A 328 57.31 7.05 48.55
C ARG A 328 56.26 7.85 47.80
N PHE A 329 55.50 8.66 48.53
CA PHE A 329 54.54 9.60 47.97
C PHE A 329 55.22 10.60 47.02
N ASP A 330 56.34 11.21 47.42
CA ASP A 330 57.12 12.10 46.57
C ASP A 330 57.58 11.42 45.26
N HIS A 331 58.01 10.15 45.31
CA HIS A 331 58.33 9.37 44.11
C HIS A 331 57.10 9.07 43.24
N ALA A 332 55.94 8.75 43.82
CA ALA A 332 54.70 8.53 43.08
C ALA A 332 54.28 9.81 42.32
N VAL A 333 54.27 10.95 43.01
CA VAL A 333 53.84 12.24 42.44
C VAL A 333 54.81 12.75 41.35
N VAL A 334 56.12 12.60 41.54
CA VAL A 334 57.11 12.89 40.48
C VAL A 334 56.98 11.91 39.31
N GLY A 335 56.59 10.66 39.55
CA GLY A 335 56.23 9.69 38.51
C GLY A 335 55.04 10.17 37.66
N VAL A 336 53.95 10.63 38.28
CA VAL A 336 52.80 11.22 37.54
C VAL A 336 53.22 12.44 36.73
N LEU A 337 54.02 13.34 37.30
CA LEU A 337 54.54 14.52 36.58
C LEU A 337 55.39 14.12 35.36
N THR A 338 56.15 13.02 35.47
CA THR A 338 56.94 12.46 34.36
C THR A 338 56.02 11.88 33.26
N CYS A 339 54.98 11.14 33.63
CA CYS A 339 53.97 10.64 32.69
C CYS A 339 53.25 11.79 31.96
N VAL A 340 52.80 12.82 32.69
CA VAL A 340 52.14 14.00 32.11
C VAL A 340 53.07 14.74 31.14
N LYS A 341 54.37 14.83 31.46
CA LYS A 341 55.35 15.38 30.52
C LYS A 341 55.52 14.51 29.26
N GLN A 342 55.67 13.19 29.39
CA GLN A 342 55.76 12.29 28.23
C GLN A 342 54.50 12.35 27.35
N LEU A 343 53.33 12.53 27.97
CA LEU A 343 52.03 12.69 27.28
C LEU A 343 51.97 14.03 26.51
N ALA A 344 52.39 15.12 27.13
CA ALA A 344 52.49 16.44 26.51
C ALA A 344 53.52 16.50 25.36
N ASP A 345 54.73 15.99 25.60
CA ASP A 345 55.78 15.87 24.57
C ASP A 345 55.29 15.01 23.37
N HIS A 346 54.32 14.13 23.58
CA HIS A 346 53.67 13.36 22.51
C HIS A 346 52.52 14.11 21.81
N ALA A 347 51.79 14.96 22.54
CA ALA A 347 50.75 15.82 21.98
C ALA A 347 51.35 16.93 21.10
N THR A 348 52.39 17.64 21.56
CA THR A 348 53.10 18.68 20.77
C THR A 348 53.82 18.10 19.53
N ARG A 349 54.13 16.79 19.51
CA ARG A 349 54.62 16.08 18.30
C ARG A 349 53.52 15.79 17.27
N ARG A 350 52.24 15.95 17.61
CA ARG A 350 51.08 15.81 16.70
C ARG A 350 50.48 17.15 16.30
N ASP A 351 50.58 18.15 17.17
CA ASP A 351 50.14 19.53 16.90
C ASP A 351 51.23 20.52 17.35
N GLU A 352 51.88 21.18 16.39
CA GLU A 352 52.95 22.16 16.65
C GLU A 352 52.43 23.47 17.27
N THR A 353 51.12 23.71 17.29
CA THR A 353 50.51 24.89 17.93
C THR A 353 50.31 24.73 19.44
N LEU A 354 50.34 23.49 19.93
CA LEU A 354 50.03 23.09 21.29
C LEU A 354 51.19 23.37 22.25
N GLN A 355 50.99 24.31 23.18
CA GLN A 355 51.97 24.70 24.20
C GLN A 355 51.42 24.48 25.61
N LEU A 356 52.25 23.95 26.51
CA LEU A 356 51.85 23.74 27.91
C LEU A 356 51.74 25.08 28.66
N PRO A 357 50.68 25.32 29.46
CA PRO A 357 50.53 26.54 30.24
C PRO A 357 51.59 26.69 31.33
N TYR A 358 52.21 25.58 31.77
CA TYR A 358 53.27 25.55 32.77
C TYR A 358 54.43 24.66 32.32
N THR A 359 55.66 25.17 32.49
CA THR A 359 56.88 24.42 32.17
C THR A 359 57.18 23.34 33.22
N ILE A 360 57.57 22.15 32.76
CA ILE A 360 57.90 20.99 33.61
C ILE A 360 59.41 20.69 33.53
N ASP A 361 60.15 21.01 34.61
CA ASP A 361 61.53 20.57 34.82
C ASP A 361 61.61 19.65 36.05
N ARG A 362 61.88 18.36 35.81
CA ARG A 362 62.10 17.31 36.81
C ARG A 362 61.00 17.21 37.86
N ASP A 363 61.18 17.83 39.02
CA ASP A 363 60.26 17.80 40.16
C ASP A 363 59.53 19.15 40.39
N CYS A 364 59.69 20.10 39.47
CA CYS A 364 59.06 21.41 39.50
C CYS A 364 58.12 21.61 38.30
N ILE A 365 56.96 22.23 38.55
CA ILE A 365 55.99 22.66 37.53
C ILE A 365 55.65 24.13 37.73
N GLY A 366 55.83 24.96 36.70
CA GLY A 366 55.65 26.42 36.80
C GLY A 366 56.56 27.08 37.86
N GLY A 367 57.68 26.45 38.21
CA GLY A 367 58.56 26.86 39.31
C GLY A 367 58.09 26.49 40.72
N ALA A 368 56.97 25.78 40.87
CA ALA A 368 56.51 25.23 42.14
C ALA A 368 56.96 23.77 42.33
N LEU A 369 57.46 23.44 43.52
CA LEU A 369 57.98 22.10 43.84
C LEU A 369 56.84 21.12 44.12
N ILE A 370 56.80 19.99 43.41
CA ILE A 370 55.72 19.00 43.50
C ILE A 370 55.87 18.01 44.66
N ARG A 371 57.09 17.89 45.22
CA ARG A 371 57.39 17.06 46.39
C ARG A 371 56.75 17.63 47.65
N LEU A 372 56.22 16.76 48.50
CA LEU A 372 55.64 17.09 49.79
C LEU A 372 56.72 17.21 50.88
N GLN A 373 57.84 16.48 50.79
CA GLN A 373 58.95 16.69 51.73
C GLN A 373 59.63 18.04 51.51
N PHE A 374 59.78 18.80 52.60
CA PHE A 374 60.44 20.11 52.66
C PHE A 374 59.79 21.25 51.85
N SER A 375 58.60 21.02 51.28
CA SER A 375 57.79 22.05 50.63
C SER A 375 56.83 22.72 51.63
N GLN A 376 56.42 23.96 51.35
CA GLN A 376 55.34 24.62 52.09
C GLN A 376 53.98 24.16 51.53
N PRO A 377 52.93 23.99 52.35
CA PRO A 377 51.62 23.54 51.88
C PRO A 377 51.07 24.37 50.71
N GLU A 378 51.30 25.68 50.75
CA GLU A 378 50.91 26.66 49.72
C GLU A 378 51.66 26.48 48.40
N VAL A 379 52.94 26.09 48.45
CA VAL A 379 53.76 25.81 47.26
C VAL A 379 53.40 24.47 46.65
N TRP A 380 53.21 23.44 47.49
CA TRP A 380 52.75 22.12 47.06
C TRP A 380 51.35 22.19 46.43
N THR A 381 50.42 22.93 47.04
CA THR A 381 49.08 23.18 46.50
C THR A 381 49.14 23.86 45.13
N ARG A 382 50.01 24.87 44.96
CA ARG A 382 50.20 25.53 43.67
C ARG A 382 50.73 24.55 42.61
N ALA A 383 51.68 23.69 42.97
CA ALA A 383 52.19 22.66 42.05
C ALA A 383 51.10 21.65 41.65
N MET A 384 50.24 21.23 42.58
CA MET A 384 49.06 20.40 42.31
C MET A 384 48.05 21.09 41.37
N SER A 385 47.74 22.37 41.60
CA SER A 385 46.86 23.16 40.74
C SER A 385 47.42 23.34 39.32
N HIS A 386 48.74 23.58 39.18
CA HIS A 386 49.38 23.66 37.87
C HIS A 386 49.41 22.31 37.15
N LEU A 387 49.54 21.19 37.88
CA LEU A 387 49.47 19.85 37.29
C LEU A 387 48.07 19.55 36.74
N LEU A 388 47.00 19.75 37.53
CA LEU A 388 45.62 19.57 37.04
C LEU A 388 45.31 20.49 35.85
N ALA A 389 45.74 21.75 35.90
CA ALA A 389 45.56 22.69 34.79
C ALA A 389 46.24 22.22 33.49
N THR A 390 47.40 21.54 33.58
CA THR A 390 48.16 21.03 32.42
C THR A 390 47.58 19.72 31.85
N VAL A 391 46.56 19.14 32.50
CA VAL A 391 45.87 17.91 32.07
C VAL A 391 44.41 18.19 31.67
N GLY A 392 43.79 19.22 32.25
CA GLY A 392 42.41 19.63 31.96
C GLY A 392 42.23 20.79 30.98
N ASP A 393 43.31 21.44 30.53
CA ASP A 393 43.24 22.49 29.50
C ASP A 393 43.31 21.87 28.09
N ASP A 394 42.17 21.88 27.39
CA ASP A 394 41.99 21.42 26.00
C ASP A 394 43.01 21.99 25.00
N THR A 395 43.56 23.19 25.25
CA THR A 395 44.58 23.83 24.41
C THR A 395 45.99 23.30 24.67
N SER A 396 46.16 22.49 25.72
CA SER A 396 47.43 21.90 26.16
C SER A 396 47.48 20.37 26.07
N MET A 397 46.31 19.71 26.03
CA MET A 397 46.15 18.33 25.58
C MET A 397 44.83 18.21 24.81
N PRO A 398 44.81 17.76 23.54
CA PRO A 398 43.61 17.78 22.72
C PRO A 398 42.66 16.64 23.11
N ILE A 399 41.81 16.89 24.10
CA ILE A 399 40.71 15.99 24.50
C ILE A 399 39.61 15.97 23.41
N THR A 400 39.72 16.79 22.38
CA THR A 400 38.68 17.02 21.38
C THR A 400 39.13 16.87 19.91
N GLN A 401 40.09 15.98 19.58
CA GLN A 401 40.35 15.66 18.16
C GLN A 401 40.76 14.20 17.80
N SER A 402 40.12 13.71 16.73
CA SER A 402 40.31 12.40 16.05
C SER A 402 39.96 11.12 16.84
N GLY A 403 39.53 10.09 16.11
CA GLY A 403 39.17 8.76 16.64
C GLY A 403 37.68 8.47 16.60
N HIS A 404 37.23 7.72 15.58
CA HIS A 404 35.83 7.33 15.37
C HIS A 404 35.48 6.09 16.21
N PRO A 405 34.63 6.18 17.26
CA PRO A 405 34.03 5.00 17.86
C PRO A 405 32.93 4.48 16.92
N GLY A 406 32.90 3.16 16.70
CA GLY A 406 31.73 2.52 16.10
C GLY A 406 30.51 2.68 17.02
N GLN A 407 29.30 2.60 16.46
CA GLN A 407 28.09 2.65 17.29
C GLN A 407 27.96 1.34 18.10
N ASP A 408 28.36 1.38 19.37
CA ASP A 408 28.20 0.29 20.34
C ASP A 408 26.71 0.12 20.71
N HIS A 409 25.93 -0.46 19.79
CA HIS A 409 24.48 -0.73 19.94
C HIS A 409 24.12 -1.57 21.18
N THR A 410 25.11 -2.20 21.83
CA THR A 410 25.01 -2.79 23.18
C THR A 410 24.65 -1.79 24.30
N ARG A 411 24.53 -0.48 24.02
CA ARG A 411 24.22 0.57 25.00
C ARG A 411 23.04 1.49 24.62
N ASP A 412 22.27 1.15 23.58
CA ASP A 412 21.03 1.86 23.28
C ASP A 412 20.06 1.78 24.49
N PRO A 413 19.33 2.86 24.86
CA PRO A 413 18.40 2.83 25.99
C PRO A 413 17.03 2.24 25.61
N CYS A 414 16.38 1.52 26.52
CA CYS A 414 14.96 1.17 26.36
C CYS A 414 14.10 2.45 26.25
N PRO A 415 13.18 2.61 25.27
CA PRO A 415 12.66 1.58 24.36
C PRO A 415 13.36 1.50 22.98
N TRP A 416 14.40 2.29 22.71
CA TRP A 416 15.06 2.33 21.39
C TRP A 416 15.61 0.97 20.94
N VAL A 417 16.17 0.20 21.89
CA VAL A 417 16.63 -1.19 21.64
C VAL A 417 15.52 -2.06 21.06
N ILE A 418 14.27 -1.91 21.51
CA ILE A 418 13.13 -2.72 21.06
C ILE A 418 12.85 -2.47 19.58
N LEU A 419 13.00 -1.22 19.13
CA LEU A 419 12.84 -0.85 17.72
C LEU A 419 14.02 -1.36 16.87
N ASN A 420 15.25 -1.25 17.39
CA ASN A 420 16.46 -1.72 16.74
C ASN A 420 16.44 -3.25 16.55
N ASP A 421 16.15 -4.01 17.62
CA ASP A 421 16.09 -5.48 17.61
C ASP A 421 14.92 -6.01 16.78
N PHE A 422 13.77 -5.35 16.77
CA PHE A 422 12.67 -5.69 15.85
C PHE A 422 13.13 -5.55 14.39
N GLY A 423 13.84 -4.46 14.05
CA GLY A 423 14.42 -4.22 12.73
C GLY A 423 15.50 -5.23 12.36
N GLY A 424 16.44 -5.50 13.27
CA GLY A 424 17.52 -6.47 13.10
C GLY A 424 17.00 -7.91 12.93
N ALA A 425 16.07 -8.33 13.77
CA ALA A 425 15.43 -9.65 13.65
C ALA A 425 14.57 -9.76 12.37
N PHE A 426 13.86 -8.69 11.97
CA PHE A 426 13.17 -8.65 10.69
C PHE A 426 14.14 -8.80 9.51
N ALA A 427 15.27 -8.09 9.52
CA ALA A 427 16.30 -8.18 8.49
C ALA A 427 16.93 -9.59 8.43
N MET A 428 17.31 -10.17 9.58
CA MET A 428 17.81 -11.55 9.66
C MET A 428 16.80 -12.56 9.14
N GLY A 429 15.52 -12.44 9.52
CA GLY A 429 14.44 -13.30 9.04
C GLY A 429 14.16 -13.14 7.54
N CYS A 430 14.33 -11.93 6.99
CA CYS A 430 14.25 -11.70 5.55
C CYS A 430 15.42 -12.34 4.80
N ILE A 431 16.66 -12.18 5.28
CA ILE A 431 17.87 -12.76 4.66
C ILE A 431 17.85 -14.29 4.73
N GLY A 432 17.51 -14.87 5.89
CA GLY A 432 17.27 -16.30 6.01
C GLY A 432 16.12 -16.77 5.12
N GLY A 433 15.07 -15.96 4.99
CA GLY A 433 13.91 -16.21 4.13
C GLY A 433 14.23 -16.20 2.64
N THR A 434 15.02 -15.24 2.14
CA THR A 434 15.42 -15.20 0.72
C THR A 434 16.30 -16.38 0.36
N ILE A 435 17.25 -16.76 1.22
CA ILE A 435 18.11 -17.93 1.03
C ILE A 435 17.28 -19.23 1.06
N TRP A 436 16.49 -19.45 2.11
CA TRP A 436 15.74 -20.69 2.30
C TRP A 436 14.63 -20.87 1.27
N HIS A 437 13.80 -19.84 1.03
CA HIS A 437 12.72 -19.91 0.05
C HIS A 437 13.22 -19.78 -1.39
N GLY A 438 14.38 -19.18 -1.64
CA GLY A 438 15.06 -19.24 -2.93
C GLY A 438 15.51 -20.66 -3.27
N ILE A 439 16.32 -21.28 -2.40
CA ILE A 439 16.79 -22.66 -2.59
C ILE A 439 15.61 -23.64 -2.68
N LYS A 440 14.60 -23.49 -1.81
CA LYS A 440 13.41 -24.36 -1.83
C LYS A 440 12.52 -24.11 -3.05
N GLY A 441 12.35 -22.86 -3.48
CA GLY A 441 11.63 -22.52 -4.71
C GLY A 441 12.31 -23.10 -5.95
N ALA A 442 13.60 -22.81 -6.15
CA ALA A 442 14.39 -23.33 -7.27
C ALA A 442 14.44 -24.87 -7.33
N ARG A 443 14.33 -25.57 -6.18
CA ARG A 443 14.23 -27.04 -6.12
C ARG A 443 12.82 -27.58 -6.39
N ASN A 444 11.77 -26.86 -6.01
CA ASN A 444 10.37 -27.29 -6.13
C ASN A 444 9.73 -26.89 -7.47
N SER A 445 10.40 -26.07 -8.28
CA SER A 445 9.91 -25.63 -9.59
C SER A 445 10.37 -26.52 -10.75
N PRO A 446 9.56 -26.61 -11.84
CA PRO A 446 9.89 -27.43 -13.00
C PRO A 446 11.20 -27.00 -13.69
N ARG A 447 11.81 -27.92 -14.45
CA ARG A 447 12.99 -27.60 -15.28
C ARG A 447 12.58 -26.59 -16.36
N GLY A 448 13.24 -25.44 -16.38
CA GLY A 448 12.87 -24.25 -17.16
C GLY A 448 12.68 -23.05 -16.23
N GLU A 449 11.62 -23.04 -15.44
CA GLU A 449 11.17 -21.85 -14.69
C GLU A 449 11.77 -21.67 -13.28
N ARG A 450 12.86 -22.38 -12.95
CA ARG A 450 13.43 -22.39 -11.59
C ARG A 450 13.76 -21.00 -11.03
N PHE A 451 14.13 -20.05 -11.89
CA PHE A 451 14.40 -18.67 -11.47
C PHE A 451 13.10 -17.92 -11.13
N LEU A 452 12.08 -17.96 -12.00
CA LEU A 452 10.76 -17.36 -11.74
C LEU A 452 10.11 -17.96 -10.47
N GLY A 453 10.15 -19.29 -10.32
CA GLY A 453 9.64 -19.97 -9.15
C GLY A 453 10.40 -19.66 -7.86
N SER A 454 11.72 -19.48 -7.94
CA SER A 454 12.54 -18.96 -6.83
C SER A 454 12.14 -17.54 -6.43
N VAL A 455 12.07 -16.60 -7.39
CA VAL A 455 11.69 -15.20 -7.13
C VAL A 455 10.27 -15.09 -6.58
N SER A 456 9.33 -15.87 -7.11
CA SER A 456 7.95 -15.96 -6.61
C SER A 456 7.89 -16.50 -5.17
N ALA A 457 8.59 -17.60 -4.89
CA ALA A 457 8.66 -18.18 -3.54
C ALA A 457 9.31 -17.23 -2.52
N ILE A 458 10.34 -16.47 -2.93
CA ILE A 458 10.97 -15.42 -2.12
C ILE A 458 9.95 -14.30 -1.84
N LYS A 459 9.37 -13.69 -2.89
CA LYS A 459 8.45 -12.55 -2.76
C LYS A 459 7.23 -12.88 -1.89
N ALA A 460 6.72 -14.10 -1.98
CA ALA A 460 5.55 -14.55 -1.23
C ALA A 460 5.83 -14.97 0.23
N ARG A 461 7.09 -15.26 0.62
CA ARG A 461 7.38 -15.91 1.93
C ARG A 461 8.51 -15.28 2.74
N ALA A 462 9.53 -14.69 2.11
CA ALA A 462 10.62 -14.07 2.85
C ALA A 462 10.18 -12.89 3.75
N PRO A 463 9.26 -11.99 3.33
CA PRO A 463 8.75 -10.93 4.22
C PRO A 463 7.90 -11.48 5.38
N VAL A 464 7.19 -12.58 5.17
CA VAL A 464 6.38 -13.24 6.21
C VAL A 464 7.28 -13.90 7.26
N LEU A 465 8.38 -14.53 6.83
CA LEU A 465 9.39 -15.07 7.75
C LEU A 465 10.09 -13.93 8.51
N GLY A 466 10.46 -12.85 7.82
CA GLY A 466 10.96 -11.61 8.42
C GLY A 466 10.03 -11.07 9.50
N GLY A 467 8.74 -10.93 9.21
CA GLY A 467 7.73 -10.47 10.16
C GLY A 467 7.66 -11.35 11.42
N ASN A 468 7.70 -12.68 11.26
CA ASN A 468 7.69 -13.60 12.40
C ASN A 468 8.95 -13.47 13.28
N PHE A 469 10.13 -13.29 12.68
CA PHE A 469 11.36 -13.04 13.45
C PHE A 469 11.38 -11.66 14.10
N GLY A 470 10.92 -10.60 13.41
CA GLY A 470 10.79 -9.26 13.96
C GLY A 470 9.89 -9.23 15.21
N VAL A 471 8.71 -9.86 15.14
CA VAL A 471 7.80 -9.99 16.29
C VAL A 471 8.42 -10.80 17.44
N TRP A 472 9.18 -11.86 17.15
CA TRP A 472 9.92 -12.59 18.19
C TRP A 472 10.98 -11.71 18.88
N GLY A 473 11.78 -10.98 18.09
CA GLY A 473 12.84 -10.09 18.59
C GLY A 473 12.28 -8.95 19.43
N GLY A 474 11.31 -8.19 18.89
CA GLY A 474 10.68 -7.08 19.63
C GLY A 474 9.97 -7.52 20.90
N LEU A 475 9.33 -8.71 20.92
CA LEU A 475 8.77 -9.27 22.17
C LEU A 475 9.87 -9.63 23.17
N PHE A 476 10.95 -10.27 22.73
CA PHE A 476 12.10 -10.61 23.59
C PHE A 476 12.70 -9.36 24.24
N THR A 477 13.06 -8.36 23.45
CA THR A 477 13.66 -7.11 23.97
C THR A 477 12.66 -6.32 24.84
N SER A 478 11.36 -6.37 24.54
CA SER A 478 10.33 -5.78 25.41
C SER A 478 10.29 -6.45 26.78
N PHE A 479 10.34 -7.79 26.84
CA PHE A 479 10.37 -8.51 28.11
C PHE A 479 11.71 -8.35 28.83
N ASP A 480 12.84 -8.30 28.13
CA ASP A 480 14.16 -8.04 28.74
C ASP A 480 14.23 -6.63 29.36
N CYS A 481 13.86 -5.58 28.61
CA CYS A 481 13.71 -4.22 29.15
C CYS A 481 12.78 -4.18 30.37
N THR A 482 11.68 -4.94 30.36
CA THR A 482 10.73 -5.00 31.48
C THR A 482 11.33 -5.70 32.70
N VAL A 483 12.02 -6.84 32.52
CA VAL A 483 12.65 -7.58 33.62
C VAL A 483 13.84 -6.79 34.20
N LYS A 484 14.63 -6.13 33.36
CA LYS A 484 15.67 -5.17 33.78
C LYS A 484 15.09 -4.02 34.61
N SER A 485 13.99 -3.42 34.15
CA SER A 485 13.29 -2.34 34.86
C SER A 485 12.77 -2.79 36.24
N VAL A 486 12.25 -4.01 36.35
CA VAL A 486 11.75 -4.56 37.64
C VAL A 486 12.89 -5.00 38.57
N ARG A 487 13.97 -5.58 38.05
CA ARG A 487 15.06 -6.17 38.86
C ARG A 487 16.21 -5.22 39.16
N GLN A 488 16.36 -4.13 38.40
CA GLN A 488 17.42 -3.12 38.52
C GLN A 488 18.84 -3.73 38.51
N LYS A 489 19.00 -4.83 37.77
CA LYS A 489 20.24 -5.63 37.63
C LYS A 489 20.28 -6.27 36.25
N GLU A 490 21.47 -6.36 35.67
CA GLU A 490 21.72 -7.11 34.44
C GLU A 490 22.45 -8.41 34.76
N ASP A 491 21.79 -9.54 34.51
CA ASP A 491 22.34 -10.88 34.64
C ASP A 491 21.73 -11.82 33.57
N PRO A 492 22.33 -13.00 33.30
CA PRO A 492 21.82 -13.94 32.29
C PRO A 492 20.40 -14.46 32.57
N TRP A 493 19.90 -14.31 33.81
CA TRP A 493 18.53 -14.66 34.14
C TRP A 493 17.51 -13.75 33.45
N ASN A 494 17.85 -12.50 33.15
CA ASN A 494 16.97 -11.61 32.39
C ASN A 494 16.64 -12.19 31.00
N ALA A 495 17.66 -12.63 30.25
CA ALA A 495 17.48 -13.26 28.94
C ALA A 495 16.66 -14.58 29.02
N ILE A 496 16.91 -15.41 30.03
CA ILE A 496 16.15 -16.67 30.25
C ILE A 496 14.67 -16.38 30.54
N ILE A 497 14.39 -15.41 31.41
CA ILE A 497 13.03 -15.00 31.80
C ILE A 497 12.30 -14.34 30.62
N ALA A 498 12.97 -13.43 29.89
CA ALA A 498 12.44 -12.80 28.69
C ALA A 498 12.11 -13.84 27.60
N GLY A 499 13.01 -14.81 27.36
CA GLY A 499 12.78 -15.94 26.45
C GLY A 499 11.56 -16.75 26.83
N PHE A 500 11.37 -17.05 28.13
CA PHE A 500 10.18 -17.74 28.62
C PHE A 500 8.89 -16.97 28.33
N PHE A 501 8.86 -15.65 28.55
CA PHE A 501 7.69 -14.83 28.25
C PHE A 501 7.44 -14.68 26.74
N THR A 502 8.46 -14.51 25.90
CA THR A 502 8.33 -14.49 24.43
C THR A 502 7.75 -15.80 23.90
N GLY A 503 8.32 -16.94 24.30
CA GLY A 503 7.82 -18.27 23.90
C GLY A 503 6.37 -18.50 24.34
N SER A 504 6.03 -18.11 25.57
CA SER A 504 4.67 -18.20 26.11
C SER A 504 3.67 -17.32 25.35
N THR A 505 4.07 -16.09 25.00
CA THR A 505 3.20 -15.10 24.36
C THR A 505 2.92 -15.45 22.90
N LEU A 506 3.92 -15.94 22.16
CA LEU A 506 3.75 -16.39 20.78
C LEU A 506 2.84 -17.64 20.68
N ALA A 507 2.97 -18.56 21.64
CA ALA A 507 2.17 -19.79 21.69
C ALA A 507 0.83 -19.68 22.45
N ILE A 508 0.47 -18.49 22.95
CA ILE A 508 -0.72 -18.29 23.80
C ILE A 508 -2.03 -18.73 23.13
N ARG A 509 -2.13 -18.59 21.80
CA ARG A 509 -3.29 -19.00 21.01
C ARG A 509 -3.54 -20.51 20.96
N GLY A 510 -2.54 -21.34 21.29
CA GLY A 510 -2.71 -22.79 21.44
C GLY A 510 -3.32 -23.20 22.78
N GLY A 511 -3.48 -22.26 23.72
CA GLY A 511 -3.93 -22.49 25.09
C GLY A 511 -2.77 -22.57 26.10
N PRO A 512 -3.09 -22.62 27.41
CA PRO A 512 -2.10 -22.42 28.47
C PRO A 512 -1.04 -23.53 28.54
N LYS A 513 -1.39 -24.78 28.19
CA LYS A 513 -0.44 -25.91 28.20
C LYS A 513 0.63 -25.79 27.12
N THR A 514 0.26 -25.37 25.90
CA THR A 514 1.22 -25.14 24.81
C THR A 514 2.00 -23.85 25.02
N ALA A 515 1.38 -22.81 25.57
CA ALA A 515 2.06 -21.57 25.96
C ALA A 515 3.21 -21.86 26.95
N PHE A 516 2.92 -22.55 28.05
CA PHE A 516 3.92 -22.93 29.04
C PHE A 516 5.03 -23.81 28.44
N GLY A 517 4.68 -24.82 27.64
CA GLY A 517 5.66 -25.68 26.96
C GLY A 517 6.59 -24.92 26.02
N ALA A 518 6.06 -23.98 25.23
CA ALA A 518 6.86 -23.13 24.34
C ALA A 518 7.74 -22.14 25.13
N GLY A 519 7.23 -21.57 26.22
CA GLY A 519 8.02 -20.74 27.15
C GLY A 519 9.21 -21.51 27.73
N VAL A 520 8.99 -22.70 28.28
CA VAL A 520 10.06 -23.55 28.82
C VAL A 520 11.12 -23.87 27.75
N MET A 521 10.71 -24.27 26.54
CA MET A 521 11.63 -24.54 25.44
C MET A 521 12.47 -23.31 25.04
N CYS A 522 11.85 -22.12 24.98
CA CYS A 522 12.55 -20.89 24.62
C CYS A 522 13.52 -20.42 25.72
N GLY A 523 13.14 -20.53 27.00
CA GLY A 523 13.99 -20.22 28.14
C GLY A 523 15.21 -21.15 28.24
N ILE A 524 15.03 -22.45 27.99
CA ILE A 524 16.15 -23.42 27.92
C ILE A 524 17.11 -23.05 26.77
N LEU A 525 16.58 -22.74 25.59
CA LEU A 525 17.39 -22.43 24.40
C LEU A 525 18.25 -21.18 24.61
N LEU A 526 17.69 -20.11 25.17
CA LEU A 526 18.48 -18.91 25.50
C LEU A 526 19.46 -19.15 26.67
N GLY A 527 19.08 -19.95 27.67
CA GLY A 527 20.00 -20.39 28.73
C GLY A 527 21.21 -21.16 28.21
N VAL A 528 21.06 -21.92 27.12
CA VAL A 528 22.18 -22.56 26.42
C VAL A 528 23.04 -21.53 25.67
N PHE A 529 22.44 -20.56 24.97
CA PHE A 529 23.22 -19.51 24.29
C PHE A 529 24.03 -18.64 25.27
N GLU A 530 23.42 -18.18 26.36
CA GLU A 530 24.12 -17.44 27.42
C GLU A 530 25.21 -18.29 28.09
N GLY A 531 24.91 -19.57 28.40
CA GLY A 531 25.88 -20.49 28.98
C GLY A 531 27.08 -20.76 28.07
N VAL A 532 26.85 -20.88 26.75
CA VAL A 532 27.91 -20.99 25.74
C VAL A 532 28.68 -19.68 25.60
N GLY A 533 28.01 -18.52 25.65
CA GLY A 533 28.66 -17.20 25.63
C GLY A 533 29.64 -17.02 26.79
N VAL A 534 29.20 -17.31 28.02
CA VAL A 534 30.04 -17.26 29.23
C VAL A 534 31.20 -18.27 29.15
N LEU A 535 30.97 -19.48 28.61
CA LEU A 535 32.04 -20.47 28.42
C LEU A 535 33.06 -20.02 27.36
N MET A 536 32.60 -19.49 26.23
CA MET A 536 33.43 -18.99 25.13
C MET A 536 34.30 -17.80 25.59
N GLN A 537 33.72 -16.86 26.34
CA GLN A 537 34.44 -15.75 26.95
C GLN A 537 35.54 -16.25 27.93
N ARG A 538 35.24 -17.26 28.75
CA ARG A 538 36.23 -17.86 29.66
C ARG A 538 37.37 -18.54 28.89
N LEU A 539 37.07 -19.35 27.87
CA LEU A 539 38.11 -20.02 27.06
C LEU A 539 38.99 -19.01 26.30
N LEU A 540 38.41 -17.93 25.76
CA LEU A 540 39.17 -16.85 25.13
C LEU A 540 40.02 -16.08 26.15
N ALA A 541 39.53 -15.86 27.37
CA ALA A 541 40.31 -15.28 28.46
C ALA A 541 41.46 -16.19 28.92
N GLU A 542 41.29 -17.52 28.88
CA GLU A 542 42.38 -18.46 29.18
C GLU A 542 43.47 -18.49 28.10
N ASN A 543 43.11 -18.38 26.82
CA ASN A 543 44.08 -18.23 25.73
C ASN A 543 44.86 -16.90 25.81
N ASN A 544 44.25 -15.85 26.39
CA ASN A 544 44.88 -14.53 26.59
C ASN A 544 45.52 -14.36 27.99
N LYS A 545 45.84 -15.47 28.70
CA LYS A 545 46.69 -15.39 29.89
C LYS A 545 48.08 -14.84 29.49
N PRO A 546 48.57 -13.73 30.07
CA PRO A 546 49.85 -13.16 29.70
C PRO A 546 50.98 -14.15 30.02
N VAL A 547 51.74 -14.52 28.99
CA VAL A 547 52.92 -15.39 29.13
C VAL A 547 53.98 -14.63 29.94
N ALA A 548 54.44 -15.23 31.04
CA ALA A 548 55.51 -14.65 31.84
C ALA A 548 56.79 -14.50 30.99
N PRO A 549 57.50 -13.35 31.06
CA PRO A 549 58.66 -13.11 30.22
C PRO A 549 59.76 -14.13 30.51
N ILE A 550 60.30 -14.75 29.45
CA ILE A 550 61.40 -15.71 29.54
C ILE A 550 62.67 -14.93 29.88
N ILE A 551 63.12 -15.03 31.13
CA ILE A 551 64.38 -14.43 31.58
C ILE A 551 65.54 -15.29 31.02
N PRO A 552 66.48 -14.72 30.23
CA PRO A 552 67.69 -15.44 29.83
C PRO A 552 68.56 -15.71 31.05
N GLU A 553 69.09 -16.93 31.19
CA GLU A 553 70.02 -17.24 32.28
C GLU A 553 71.30 -16.39 32.15
N ALA A 554 71.65 -15.67 33.23
CA ALA A 554 72.84 -14.82 33.25
C ALA A 554 74.12 -15.68 33.26
N PRO A 555 75.16 -15.33 32.48
CA PRO A 555 76.40 -16.09 32.45
C PRO A 555 77.10 -16.03 33.82
N ALA A 556 77.42 -17.19 34.37
CA ALA A 556 78.06 -17.31 35.68
C ALA A 556 79.45 -16.65 35.70
N LEU A 557 79.62 -15.64 36.56
CA LEU A 557 80.91 -14.98 36.78
C LEU A 557 81.85 -15.89 37.60
N PRO A 558 83.15 -15.96 37.26
CA PRO A 558 84.10 -16.81 37.95
C PRO A 558 84.45 -16.25 39.34
N SER A 559 84.50 -17.14 40.34
CA SER A 559 84.81 -16.80 41.73
C SER A 559 86.24 -16.31 41.96
N LYS A 560 86.39 -15.24 42.74
CA LYS A 560 87.59 -14.87 43.49
C LYS A 560 87.19 -14.31 44.85
#